data_AF-A0A2Z5XVX8-F1
#
_entry.id   AF-A0A2Z5XVX8-F1
#
_cell.length_a   1.000
_cell.length_b   1.000
_cell.length_c   1.000
_cell.angle_alpha   90.00
_cell.angle_beta   90.00
_cell.angle_gamma   90.00
#
_symmetry.space_group_name_H-M   'P 1'
#
loop_
_entity.id
_entity.type
_entity.pdbx_description
1 polymer ?
#
loop_
_entity_poly.entity_id
_entity_poly.type
_entity_poly.pdbx_seq_one_letter_code
_entity_poly.pdbx_strand_id
1 'polypeptide(L)'
;YRQGVSLSQHGGDMKMASRVSGIDAIMGGHTHGGMPVASMVSNKGGKTIVTNAGSNGKFLGVLDLEVKGRVVTDFRYKLLPVFSNMLPADKEMDALITKIRAPYESKLNEVLAVTEGCLYRRGNFNGTGDQLLLDAMLEVQGADIAFSPGFRWGTTLLSGQPITREWLMDMTATTYSYATVTEMTGATIKTVMEDVCDNLFNPDPYYQRGG
;
A
#
# COMPACT_ATOMS: atom_id res chain seq x y z
N TYR A 1 19.62 5.04 21.85
CA TYR A 1 18.54 4.30 21.18
C TYR A 1 17.75 5.27 20.31
N ARG A 2 17.80 5.10 18.99
CA ARG A 2 17.11 5.97 18.02
C ARG A 2 16.27 5.12 17.08
N GLN A 3 14.95 5.14 17.25
CA GLN A 3 13.98 4.58 16.29
C GLN A 3 13.54 5.66 15.33
N GLY A 4 13.46 5.30 14.05
CA GLY A 4 12.77 6.07 13.04
C GLY A 4 11.63 5.26 12.44
N VAL A 5 10.45 5.85 12.38
CA VAL A 5 9.41 5.42 11.44
C VAL A 5 9.68 6.15 10.13
N SER A 6 9.84 5.41 9.04
CA SER A 6 10.06 5.98 7.71
C SER A 6 8.85 5.74 6.84
N LEU A 7 8.36 6.79 6.18
CA LEU A 7 7.34 6.71 5.14
C LEU A 7 7.96 6.74 3.74
N SER A 8 9.25 6.38 3.63
CA SER A 8 9.93 6.26 2.33
C SER A 8 9.66 4.90 1.69
N GLN A 9 10.04 4.74 0.41
CA GLN A 9 9.98 3.43 -0.22
C GLN A 9 10.99 2.47 0.41
N HIS A 10 10.65 1.17 0.51
CA HIS A 10 11.53 0.15 1.11
C HIS A 10 12.96 0.15 0.53
N GLY A 11 13.11 0.30 -0.79
CA GLY A 11 14.44 0.45 -1.40
C GLY A 11 15.19 1.69 -0.92
N GLY A 12 14.49 2.81 -0.76
CA GLY A 12 15.00 4.04 -0.17
C GLY A 12 15.42 3.86 1.30
N ASP A 13 14.63 3.15 2.10
CA ASP A 13 14.96 2.81 3.50
C ASP A 13 16.23 1.96 3.57
N MET A 14 16.34 0.92 2.73
CA MET A 14 17.53 0.07 2.64
C MET A 14 18.78 0.87 2.25
N LYS A 15 18.65 1.76 1.25
CA LYS A 15 19.75 2.61 0.83
C LYS A 15 20.14 3.63 1.91
N MET A 16 19.17 4.23 2.59
CA MET A 16 19.39 5.11 3.73
C MET A 16 20.12 4.39 4.87
N ALA A 17 19.65 3.19 5.25
CA ALA A 17 20.26 2.36 6.26
C ALA A 17 21.73 2.02 5.96
N SER A 18 22.11 1.91 4.68
CA SER A 18 23.52 1.67 4.27
C SER A 18 24.42 2.91 4.41
N ARG A 19 23.84 4.11 4.39
CA ARG A 19 24.57 5.39 4.35
C ARG A 19 24.59 6.11 5.69
N VAL A 20 23.49 6.04 6.43
CA VAL A 20 23.30 6.77 7.69
C VAL A 20 23.67 5.86 8.85
N SER A 21 24.67 6.28 9.62
CA SER A 21 25.11 5.57 10.83
C SER A 21 24.31 6.01 12.06
N GLY A 22 24.19 5.13 13.05
CA GLY A 22 23.53 5.43 14.33
C GLY A 22 22.01 5.28 14.33
N ILE A 23 21.43 4.66 13.28
CA ILE A 23 20.04 4.19 13.27
C ILE A 23 20.04 2.70 13.61
N ASP A 24 19.36 2.34 14.70
CA ASP A 24 19.30 0.96 15.15
C ASP A 24 18.29 0.14 14.32
N ALA A 25 17.12 0.74 14.05
CA ALA A 25 16.05 0.11 13.29
C ALA A 25 15.22 1.13 12.48
N ILE A 26 14.73 0.69 11.33
CA ILE A 26 13.77 1.37 10.45
C ILE A 26 12.54 0.49 10.31
N MET A 27 11.40 1.01 10.76
CA MET A 27 10.08 0.43 10.50
C MET A 27 9.48 1.20 9.31
N GLY A 28 9.65 0.64 8.12
CA GLY A 28 9.27 1.26 6.85
C GLY A 28 7.79 1.09 6.52
N GLY A 29 7.33 1.87 5.54
CA GLY A 29 5.96 1.90 5.06
C GLY A 29 5.88 2.11 3.55
N HIS A 30 4.77 2.70 3.08
CA HIS A 30 4.55 3.19 1.71
C HIS A 30 4.55 2.17 0.55
N THR A 31 5.45 1.18 0.53
CA THR A 31 5.51 0.12 -0.50
C THR A 31 4.57 -1.05 -0.24
N HIS A 32 3.95 -1.09 0.94
CA HIS A 32 3.00 -2.13 1.36
C HIS A 32 3.61 -3.54 1.36
N GLY A 33 4.94 -3.66 1.45
CA GLY A 33 5.63 -4.94 1.57
C GLY A 33 5.41 -5.56 2.95
N GLY A 34 4.96 -6.82 3.00
CA GLY A 34 4.98 -7.60 4.22
C GLY A 34 6.29 -8.38 4.29
N MET A 35 7.13 -8.10 5.28
CA MET A 35 8.44 -8.75 5.43
C MET A 35 8.39 -9.73 6.61
N PRO A 36 8.34 -11.06 6.37
CA PRO A 36 8.36 -12.05 7.45
C PRO A 36 9.66 -12.05 8.24
N VAL A 37 10.76 -11.63 7.61
CA VAL A 37 12.10 -11.51 8.20
C VAL A 37 12.62 -10.10 7.96
N ALA A 38 13.15 -9.47 9.00
CA ALA A 38 13.77 -8.16 8.89
C ALA A 38 15.10 -8.25 8.13
N SER A 39 15.41 -7.23 7.34
CA SER A 39 16.69 -7.11 6.65
C SER A 39 17.74 -6.45 7.53
N MET A 40 18.96 -6.98 7.54
CA MET A 40 20.10 -6.39 8.23
C MET A 40 20.98 -5.64 7.24
N VAL A 41 21.02 -4.31 7.33
CA VAL A 41 21.78 -3.47 6.43
C VAL A 41 23.04 -2.98 7.12
N SER A 42 24.21 -3.22 6.53
CA SER A 42 25.49 -2.75 7.09
C SER A 42 25.79 -1.32 6.67
N ASN A 43 26.36 -0.53 7.59
CA ASN A 43 26.85 0.82 7.35
C ASN A 43 28.14 1.08 8.15
N LYS A 44 28.71 2.28 8.03
CA LYS A 44 29.97 2.66 8.68
C LYS A 44 29.94 2.56 10.22
N GLY A 45 28.76 2.62 10.84
CA GLY A 45 28.57 2.58 12.28
C GLY A 45 28.02 1.27 12.83
N GLY A 46 27.89 0.22 12.00
CA GLY A 46 27.37 -1.08 12.41
C GLY A 46 26.31 -1.62 11.45
N LYS A 47 25.17 -2.08 11.99
CA LYS A 47 24.05 -2.59 11.21
C LYS A 47 22.74 -1.91 11.64
N THR A 48 21.84 -1.74 10.69
CA THR A 48 20.49 -1.25 10.90
C THR A 48 19.48 -2.33 10.52
N ILE A 49 18.49 -2.56 11.38
CA ILE A 49 17.38 -3.49 11.13
C ILE A 49 16.35 -2.76 10.26
N VAL A 50 15.89 -3.33 9.16
CA VAL A 50 14.89 -2.73 8.26
C VAL A 50 13.74 -3.70 8.04
N THR A 51 12.50 -3.25 8.25
CA THR A 51 11.30 -4.09 8.06
C THR A 51 10.07 -3.28 7.65
N ASN A 52 9.10 -3.92 7.00
CA ASN A 52 7.79 -3.37 6.66
C ASN A 52 6.67 -4.34 7.06
N ALA A 53 5.54 -3.80 7.52
CA ALA A 53 4.41 -4.57 8.07
C ALA A 53 3.21 -4.72 7.10
N GLY A 54 3.43 -4.64 5.80
CA GLY A 54 2.37 -4.79 4.80
C GLY A 54 1.44 -3.57 4.72
N SER A 55 0.13 -3.82 4.57
CA SER A 55 -0.91 -2.78 4.41
C SER A 55 -2.26 -3.27 4.93
N ASN A 56 -3.26 -2.38 5.01
CA ASN A 56 -4.65 -2.71 5.32
C ASN A 56 -4.82 -3.47 6.65
N GLY A 57 -3.91 -3.27 7.62
CA GLY A 57 -3.94 -3.97 8.91
C GLY A 57 -3.74 -5.48 8.84
N LYS A 58 -3.34 -6.04 7.69
CA LYS A 58 -3.24 -7.50 7.49
C LYS A 58 -2.13 -8.16 8.31
N PHE A 59 -1.12 -7.38 8.72
CA PHE A 59 -0.06 -7.83 9.61
C PHE A 59 0.24 -6.79 10.71
N LEU A 60 0.71 -7.29 11.85
CA LEU A 60 1.33 -6.52 12.91
C LEU A 60 2.82 -6.87 12.97
N GLY A 61 3.69 -5.88 12.69
CA GLY A 61 5.14 -6.03 12.86
C GLY A 61 5.54 -5.77 14.31
N VAL A 62 6.14 -6.77 14.96
CA VAL A 62 6.63 -6.70 16.35
C VAL A 62 8.14 -6.81 16.35
N LEU A 63 8.82 -5.77 16.85
CA LEU A 63 10.27 -5.72 17.00
C LEU A 63 10.63 -5.54 18.48
N ASP A 64 11.05 -6.63 19.10
CA ASP A 64 11.56 -6.63 20.47
C ASP A 64 13.07 -6.39 20.45
N LEU A 65 13.56 -5.48 21.29
CA LEU A 65 14.98 -5.10 21.32
C LEU A 65 15.55 -5.24 22.72
N GLU A 66 16.72 -5.86 22.82
CA GLU A 66 17.52 -5.84 24.04
C GLU A 66 18.46 -4.63 23.99
N VAL A 67 18.37 -3.74 24.99
CA VAL A 67 19.19 -2.53 25.06
C VAL A 67 20.03 -2.53 26.34
N LYS A 68 21.36 -2.49 26.19
CA LYS A 68 22.33 -2.41 27.29
C LYS A 68 23.26 -1.22 27.06
N GLY A 69 23.42 -0.37 28.08
CA GLY A 69 24.31 0.79 27.97
C GLY A 69 24.00 1.73 26.79
N ARG A 70 22.72 1.86 26.41
CA ARG A 70 22.21 2.64 25.25
C ARG A 70 22.50 2.03 23.87
N VAL A 71 23.01 0.81 23.80
CA VAL A 71 23.30 0.05 22.58
C VAL A 71 22.32 -1.12 22.45
N VAL A 72 21.82 -1.39 21.24
CA VAL A 72 21.04 -2.61 20.96
C VAL A 72 22.00 -3.80 20.88
N THR A 73 21.81 -4.78 21.76
CA THR A 73 22.67 -5.97 21.83
C THR A 73 22.05 -7.21 21.18
N ASP A 74 20.72 -7.27 21.13
CA ASP A 74 19.98 -8.36 20.50
C ASP A 74 18.60 -7.87 20.03
N PHE A 75 17.95 -8.62 19.14
CA PHE A 75 16.58 -8.35 18.72
C PHE A 75 15.80 -9.61 18.35
N ARG A 76 14.47 -9.51 18.43
CA ARG A 76 13.54 -10.50 17.90
C ARG A 76 12.50 -9.78 17.07
N TYR A 77 12.25 -10.29 15.87
CA TYR A 77 11.25 -9.74 14.98
C TYR A 77 10.22 -10.80 14.59
N LYS A 78 8.95 -10.40 14.58
CA LYS A 78 7.83 -11.23 14.11
C LYS A 78 6.88 -10.38 13.27
N LEU A 79 6.46 -10.92 12.13
CA LEU A 79 5.32 -10.39 11.38
C LEU A 79 4.11 -11.27 11.67
N LEU A 80 3.17 -10.75 12.46
CA LEU A 80 2.01 -11.51 12.91
C LEU A 80 0.83 -11.26 11.96
N PRO A 81 0.25 -12.29 11.32
CA PRO A 81 -0.96 -12.13 10.52
C PRO A 81 -2.16 -11.80 11.41
N VAL A 82 -2.98 -10.85 10.95
CA VAL A 82 -4.22 -10.46 11.63
C VAL A 82 -5.38 -11.18 10.97
N PHE A 83 -5.81 -12.29 11.58
CA PHE A 83 -7.02 -13.02 11.18
C PHE A 83 -8.18 -12.61 12.09
N SER A 84 -9.05 -11.72 11.62
CA SER A 84 -10.14 -11.15 12.42
C SER A 84 -11.13 -12.19 12.93
N ASN A 85 -11.31 -13.30 12.20
CA ASN A 85 -12.14 -14.43 12.63
C ASN A 85 -11.51 -15.30 13.74
N MET A 86 -10.25 -15.07 14.08
CA MET A 86 -9.52 -15.80 15.13
C MET A 86 -9.20 -14.93 16.36
N LEU A 87 -9.61 -13.65 16.34
CA LEU A 87 -9.31 -12.69 17.41
C LEU A 87 -10.60 -12.04 17.89
N PRO A 88 -10.80 -11.88 19.21
CA PRO A 88 -11.92 -11.10 19.71
C PRO A 88 -11.74 -9.64 19.31
N ALA A 89 -12.81 -9.01 18.81
CA ALA A 89 -12.82 -7.58 18.57
C ALA A 89 -12.69 -6.82 19.91
N ASP A 90 -11.93 -5.73 19.89
CA ASP A 90 -11.92 -4.79 21.01
C ASP A 90 -13.27 -4.08 21.09
N LYS A 91 -13.93 -4.15 22.25
CA LYS A 91 -15.31 -3.68 22.41
C LYS A 91 -15.45 -2.17 22.26
N GLU A 92 -14.46 -1.41 22.72
CA GLU A 92 -14.51 0.05 22.64
C GLU A 92 -14.28 0.52 21.21
N MET A 93 -13.34 -0.11 20.50
CA MET A 93 -13.06 0.19 19.10
C MET A 93 -14.23 -0.22 18.18
N ASP A 94 -14.84 -1.38 18.41
CA ASP A 94 -16.00 -1.85 17.65
C ASP A 94 -17.20 -0.89 17.82
N ALA A 95 -17.47 -0.46 19.06
CA ALA A 95 -18.50 0.53 19.34
C ALA A 95 -18.20 1.88 18.67
N LEU A 96 -16.94 2.32 18.66
CA LEU A 96 -16.52 3.55 17.99
C LEU A 96 -16.71 3.47 16.46
N ILE A 97 -16.26 2.37 15.84
CA ILE A 97 -16.40 2.13 14.40
C ILE A 97 -17.89 2.12 14.02
N THR A 98 -18.71 1.36 14.76
CA THR A 98 -20.16 1.29 14.54
C THR A 98 -20.80 2.69 14.63
N LYS A 99 -20.48 3.46 15.67
CA LYS A 99 -21.01 4.83 15.84
C LYS A 99 -20.62 5.75 14.67
N ILE A 100 -19.36 5.72 14.23
CA ILE A 100 -18.87 6.57 13.14
C ILE A 100 -19.51 6.18 11.80
N ARG A 101 -19.72 4.89 11.58
CA ARG A 101 -20.26 4.35 10.32
C ARG A 101 -21.78 4.43 10.22
N ALA A 102 -22.51 4.48 11.34
CA ALA A 102 -23.97 4.45 11.37
C ALA A 102 -24.66 5.42 10.39
N PRO A 103 -24.22 6.69 10.21
CA PRO A 103 -24.85 7.60 9.24
C PRO A 103 -24.67 7.19 7.77
N TYR A 104 -23.69 6.34 7.46
CA TYR A 104 -23.28 5.98 6.11
C TYR A 104 -23.51 4.50 5.78
N GLU A 105 -23.91 3.70 6.77
CA GLU A 105 -23.95 2.25 6.68
C GLU A 105 -24.78 1.74 5.48
N SER A 106 -25.98 2.28 5.28
CA SER A 106 -26.82 1.91 4.12
C SER A 106 -26.14 2.26 2.79
N LYS A 107 -25.41 3.37 2.72
CA LYS A 107 -24.71 3.78 1.50
C LYS A 107 -23.48 2.91 1.25
N LEU A 108 -22.68 2.64 2.28
CA LEU A 108 -21.47 1.81 2.18
C LEU A 108 -21.81 0.36 1.80
N ASN A 109 -22.91 -0.17 2.33
CA ASN A 109 -23.39 -1.54 2.06
C ASN A 109 -24.24 -1.68 0.79
N GLU A 110 -24.45 -0.61 0.03
CA GLU A 110 -25.14 -0.68 -1.26
C GLU A 110 -24.39 -1.63 -2.20
N VAL A 111 -25.06 -2.72 -2.60
CA VAL A 111 -24.50 -3.69 -3.55
C VAL A 111 -24.74 -3.18 -4.97
N LEU A 112 -23.65 -2.97 -5.70
CA LEU A 112 -23.66 -2.45 -7.07
C LEU A 112 -23.67 -3.59 -8.10
N ALA A 113 -22.94 -4.67 -7.81
CA ALA A 113 -22.83 -5.85 -8.66
C ALA A 113 -22.27 -7.04 -7.86
N VAL A 114 -22.12 -8.20 -8.51
CA VAL A 114 -21.40 -9.37 -7.98
C VAL A 114 -20.31 -9.73 -8.96
N THR A 115 -19.08 -9.93 -8.50
CA THR A 115 -17.97 -10.27 -9.39
C THR A 115 -17.95 -11.77 -9.72
N GLU A 116 -17.73 -12.12 -10.99
CA GLU A 116 -17.52 -13.51 -11.40
C GLU A 116 -16.05 -13.95 -11.25
N GLY A 117 -15.12 -12.99 -11.22
CA GLY A 117 -13.69 -13.20 -11.11
C GLY A 117 -13.07 -12.58 -9.85
N CYS A 118 -11.77 -12.83 -9.64
CA CYS A 118 -11.00 -12.12 -8.61
C CYS A 118 -10.71 -10.70 -9.09
N LEU A 119 -11.07 -9.70 -8.27
CA LEU A 119 -10.74 -8.28 -8.50
C LEU A 119 -9.63 -7.88 -7.55
N TYR A 120 -8.46 -7.57 -8.09
CA TYR A 120 -7.32 -7.09 -7.31
C TYR A 120 -6.69 -5.87 -7.98
N ARG A 121 -6.05 -5.03 -7.17
CA ARG A 121 -5.31 -3.85 -7.62
C ARG A 121 -3.83 -4.09 -7.82
N ARG A 122 -3.19 -4.71 -6.82
CA ARG A 122 -1.74 -4.65 -6.68
C ARG A 122 -1.05 -5.41 -7.82
N GLY A 123 -0.29 -4.69 -8.61
CA GLY A 123 0.57 -5.19 -9.69
C GLY A 123 1.44 -4.05 -10.23
N ASN A 124 2.52 -4.36 -10.95
CA ASN A 124 3.36 -3.33 -11.58
C ASN A 124 2.80 -2.84 -12.93
N PHE A 125 1.93 -3.63 -13.57
CA PHE A 125 1.45 -3.36 -14.93
C PHE A 125 -0.07 -3.38 -15.03
N ASN A 126 -0.74 -4.31 -14.34
CA ASN A 126 -2.19 -4.40 -14.35
C ASN A 126 -2.75 -5.02 -13.05
N GLY A 127 -4.02 -4.75 -12.79
CA GLY A 127 -4.86 -5.37 -11.78
C GLY A 127 -6.30 -5.45 -12.28
N THR A 128 -6.97 -6.59 -12.09
CA THR A 128 -8.34 -6.80 -12.62
C THR A 128 -9.38 -5.85 -12.02
N GLY A 129 -9.15 -5.36 -10.79
CA GLY A 129 -9.99 -4.35 -10.17
C GLY A 129 -9.84 -2.98 -10.83
N ASP A 130 -8.63 -2.61 -11.26
CA ASP A 130 -8.41 -1.38 -12.01
C ASP A 130 -8.88 -1.50 -13.46
N GLN A 131 -8.75 -2.68 -14.07
CA GLN A 131 -9.32 -2.93 -15.40
C GLN A 131 -10.83 -2.65 -15.42
N LEU A 132 -11.57 -3.11 -14.41
CA LEU A 132 -13.01 -2.82 -14.29
C LEU A 132 -13.29 -1.31 -14.27
N LEU A 133 -12.48 -0.52 -13.55
CA LEU A 133 -12.64 0.93 -13.49
C LEU A 133 -12.30 1.59 -14.84
N LEU A 134 -11.24 1.13 -15.51
CA LEU A 134 -10.84 1.61 -16.82
C LEU A 134 -11.91 1.33 -17.87
N ASP A 135 -12.49 0.13 -17.89
CA ASP A 135 -13.56 -0.24 -18.82
C ASP A 135 -14.78 0.66 -18.62
N ALA A 136 -15.18 0.90 -17.36
CA ALA A 136 -16.27 1.81 -17.04
C ALA A 136 -15.96 3.27 -17.46
N MET A 137 -14.72 3.73 -17.30
CA MET A 137 -14.30 5.05 -17.76
C MET A 137 -14.38 5.16 -19.28
N LEU A 138 -13.89 4.16 -20.02
CA LEU A 138 -13.95 4.11 -21.48
C LEU A 138 -15.40 4.17 -21.96
N GLU A 139 -16.29 3.34 -21.38
CA GLU A 139 -17.70 3.29 -21.74
C GLU A 139 -18.43 4.62 -21.46
N VAL A 140 -18.26 5.19 -20.28
CA VAL A 140 -18.99 6.41 -19.87
C VAL A 140 -18.47 7.67 -20.55
N GLN A 141 -17.15 7.75 -20.77
CA GLN A 141 -16.51 8.94 -21.33
C GLN A 141 -16.38 8.90 -22.85
N GLY A 142 -16.55 7.73 -23.48
CA GLY A 142 -16.36 7.55 -24.92
C GLY A 142 -14.91 7.81 -25.37
N ALA A 143 -13.93 7.53 -24.53
CA ALA A 143 -12.52 7.70 -24.83
C ALA A 143 -11.91 6.45 -25.47
N ASP A 144 -10.83 6.60 -26.23
CA ASP A 144 -10.10 5.46 -26.83
C ASP A 144 -9.14 4.79 -25.84
N ILE A 145 -8.65 5.54 -24.85
CA ILE A 145 -7.67 5.11 -23.84
C ILE A 145 -8.06 5.72 -22.49
N ALA A 146 -7.96 4.92 -21.43
CA ALA A 146 -8.14 5.37 -20.06
C ALA A 146 -6.88 5.09 -19.24
N PHE A 147 -6.59 5.98 -18.28
CA PHE A 147 -5.50 5.83 -17.32
C PHE A 147 -6.06 5.80 -15.91
N SER A 148 -5.57 4.87 -15.09
CA SER A 148 -5.85 4.79 -13.67
C SER A 148 -4.55 5.03 -12.91
N PRO A 149 -4.54 5.81 -11.82
CA PRO A 149 -3.36 5.92 -10.98
C PRO A 149 -3.00 4.56 -10.38
N GLY A 150 -1.72 4.17 -10.44
CA GLY A 150 -1.20 2.91 -9.89
C GLY A 150 -1.15 2.87 -8.36
N PHE A 151 -2.24 3.20 -7.66
CA PHE A 151 -2.22 3.21 -6.19
C PHE A 151 -1.94 1.81 -5.61
N ARG A 152 -1.27 1.75 -4.45
CA ARG A 152 -1.04 0.48 -3.72
C ARG A 152 -2.13 0.13 -2.72
N TRP A 153 -3.03 1.07 -2.42
CA TRP A 153 -4.13 0.88 -1.48
C TRP A 153 -5.39 0.43 -2.23
N GLY A 154 -6.24 -0.29 -1.53
CA GLY A 154 -7.38 -1.03 -2.07
C GLY A 154 -7.34 -2.49 -1.62
N THR A 155 -8.49 -3.14 -1.68
CA THR A 155 -8.71 -4.52 -1.25
C THR A 155 -9.08 -5.42 -2.41
N THR A 156 -9.08 -6.72 -2.14
CA THR A 156 -9.37 -7.76 -3.14
C THR A 156 -10.77 -8.33 -2.92
N LEU A 157 -11.53 -8.48 -4.00
CA LEU A 157 -12.74 -9.30 -4.01
C LEU A 157 -12.45 -10.64 -4.67
N LEU A 158 -12.92 -11.71 -4.04
CA LEU A 158 -12.96 -13.06 -4.61
C LEU A 158 -14.20 -13.21 -5.50
N SER A 159 -14.15 -14.20 -6.39
CA SER A 159 -15.32 -14.58 -7.21
C SER A 159 -16.55 -14.84 -6.31
N GLY A 160 -17.71 -14.35 -6.74
CA GLY A 160 -18.98 -14.43 -6.03
C GLY A 160 -19.18 -13.38 -4.94
N GLN A 161 -18.18 -12.54 -4.62
CA GLN A 161 -18.35 -11.48 -3.63
C GLN A 161 -19.09 -10.26 -4.21
N PRO A 162 -19.89 -9.55 -3.40
CA PRO A 162 -20.54 -8.33 -3.83
C PRO A 162 -19.53 -7.21 -4.04
N ILE A 163 -19.67 -6.49 -5.14
CA ILE A 163 -19.05 -5.19 -5.36
C ILE A 163 -19.95 -4.18 -4.66
N THR A 164 -19.54 -3.72 -3.48
CA THR A 164 -20.27 -2.70 -2.72
C THR A 164 -19.80 -1.30 -3.06
N ARG A 165 -20.60 -0.28 -2.71
CA ARG A 165 -20.17 1.12 -2.73
C ARG A 165 -18.90 1.33 -1.88
N GLU A 166 -18.80 0.68 -0.74
CA GLU A 166 -17.60 0.73 0.08
C GLU A 166 -16.37 0.20 -0.65
N TRP A 167 -16.47 -0.94 -1.33
CA TRP A 167 -15.34 -1.45 -2.12
C TRP A 167 -14.96 -0.50 -3.25
N LEU A 168 -15.94 0.08 -3.95
CA LEU A 168 -15.67 1.10 -4.97
C LEU A 168 -14.93 2.30 -4.37
N MET A 169 -15.32 2.75 -3.18
CA MET A 169 -14.64 3.83 -2.46
C MET A 169 -13.24 3.41 -1.99
N ASP A 170 -13.06 2.21 -1.44
CA ASP A 170 -11.75 1.63 -1.13
C ASP A 170 -10.85 1.52 -2.37
N MET A 171 -11.45 1.50 -3.57
CA MET A 171 -10.72 1.53 -4.81
C MET A 171 -10.43 2.96 -5.33
N THR A 172 -11.21 3.98 -4.96
CA THR A 172 -11.22 5.30 -5.65
C THR A 172 -11.26 6.54 -4.73
N ALA A 173 -11.19 6.37 -3.41
CA ALA A 173 -11.30 7.43 -2.41
C ALA A 173 -10.05 8.33 -2.33
N THR A 174 -9.86 9.15 -3.36
CA THR A 174 -9.01 10.34 -3.29
C THR A 174 -9.86 11.56 -2.90
N THR A 175 -9.22 12.61 -2.39
CA THR A 175 -9.89 13.90 -2.15
C THR A 175 -10.11 14.71 -3.43
N TYR A 176 -9.70 14.18 -4.59
CA TYR A 176 -9.70 14.84 -5.89
C TYR A 176 -10.17 13.90 -7.02
N SER A 177 -11.16 13.04 -6.76
CA SER A 177 -11.60 11.95 -7.64
C SER A 177 -12.39 12.37 -8.89
N TYR A 178 -11.98 13.43 -9.58
CA TYR A 178 -12.55 13.82 -10.86
C TYR A 178 -11.97 12.97 -12.00
N ALA A 179 -12.84 12.33 -12.78
CA ALA A 179 -12.46 11.78 -14.07
C ALA A 179 -12.50 12.91 -15.11
N THR A 180 -11.46 13.00 -15.94
CA THR A 180 -11.35 14.01 -17.00
C THR A 180 -11.04 13.35 -18.33
N VAL A 181 -11.49 13.98 -19.41
CA VAL A 181 -11.17 13.60 -20.78
C VAL A 181 -10.32 14.70 -21.38
N THR A 182 -9.23 14.34 -22.04
CA THR A 182 -8.32 15.29 -22.67
C THR A 182 -7.75 14.68 -23.93
N GLU A 183 -7.75 15.44 -25.02
CA GLU A 183 -7.09 15.04 -26.26
C GLU A 183 -5.58 15.01 -26.05
N MET A 184 -4.95 13.89 -26.41
CA MET A 184 -3.51 13.70 -26.31
C MET A 184 -2.97 13.10 -27.61
N THR A 185 -1.81 13.59 -28.05
CA THR A 185 -1.12 12.96 -29.18
C THR A 185 -0.52 11.62 -28.75
N GLY A 186 -0.36 10.68 -29.68
CA GLY A 186 0.34 9.42 -29.40
C GLY A 186 1.77 9.62 -28.87
N ALA A 187 2.44 10.69 -29.31
CA ALA A 187 3.76 11.07 -28.78
C ALA A 187 3.69 11.49 -27.31
N THR A 188 2.66 12.26 -26.91
CA THR A 188 2.43 12.62 -25.51
C THR A 188 2.19 11.39 -24.65
N ILE A 189 1.34 10.46 -25.11
CA ILE A 189 1.06 9.20 -24.42
C ILE A 189 2.36 8.41 -24.21
N LYS A 190 3.17 8.26 -25.27
CA LYS A 190 4.47 7.59 -25.18
C LYS A 190 5.35 8.24 -24.12
N THR A 191 5.51 9.57 -24.14
CA THR A 191 6.34 10.29 -23.17
C THR A 191 5.88 10.06 -21.73
N VAL A 192 4.57 10.07 -21.47
CA VAL A 192 4.02 9.81 -20.13
C VAL A 192 4.36 8.38 -19.68
N MET A 193 4.19 7.39 -20.55
CA MET A 193 4.50 5.99 -20.21
C MET A 193 6.00 5.76 -19.96
N GLU A 194 6.87 6.40 -20.73
CA GLU A 194 8.33 6.33 -20.51
C GLU A 194 8.73 6.98 -19.18
N ASP A 195 8.16 8.14 -18.83
CA ASP A 195 8.42 8.78 -17.54
C ASP A 195 7.98 7.90 -16.36
N VAL A 196 6.84 7.21 -16.47
CA VAL A 196 6.41 6.23 -15.47
C VAL A 196 7.42 5.08 -15.34
N CYS A 197 7.91 4.54 -16.45
CA CYS A 197 8.90 3.47 -16.46
C CYS A 197 10.25 3.90 -15.87
N ASP A 198 10.74 5.10 -16.22
CA ASP A 198 12.01 5.64 -15.71
C ASP A 198 11.99 5.85 -14.20
N ASN A 199 10.82 6.21 -13.65
CA ASN A 199 10.61 6.32 -12.21
C ASN A 199 10.48 4.95 -11.55
N LEU A 200 9.62 4.07 -12.07
CA LEU A 200 9.30 2.78 -11.44
C LEU A 200 10.51 1.83 -11.44
N PHE A 201 11.27 1.82 -12.53
CA PHE A 201 12.40 0.91 -12.74
C PHE A 201 13.76 1.60 -12.57
N ASN A 202 13.78 2.78 -11.93
CA ASN A 202 15.02 3.49 -11.68
C ASN A 202 16.00 2.58 -10.91
N PRO A 203 17.26 2.41 -11.37
CA PRO A 203 18.24 1.58 -10.68
C PRO A 203 18.66 2.17 -9.32
N ASP A 204 18.44 3.46 -9.12
CA ASP A 204 18.68 4.13 -7.85
C ASP A 204 17.39 4.21 -7.00
N PRO A 205 17.34 3.51 -5.85
CA PRO A 205 16.16 3.50 -4.98
C PRO A 205 15.72 4.86 -4.41
N TYR A 206 16.56 5.91 -4.46
CA TYR A 206 16.14 7.26 -4.06
C TYR A 206 15.34 7.99 -5.13
N TYR A 207 15.48 7.57 -6.38
CA TYR A 207 14.70 8.12 -7.49
C TYR A 207 13.48 7.26 -7.81
N GLN A 208 13.38 6.06 -7.24
CA GLN A 208 12.15 5.29 -7.28
C GLN A 208 11.04 6.05 -6.56
N ARG A 209 9.97 6.33 -7.31
CA ARG A 209 8.76 7.00 -6.85
C ARG A 209 7.55 6.22 -7.37
N GLY A 210 6.41 6.46 -6.74
CA GLY A 210 5.15 5.87 -7.16
C GLY A 210 4.56 4.89 -6.14
N GLY A 211 3.27 4.64 -6.34
CA GLY A 211 2.51 3.48 -5.90
C GLY A 211 2.59 2.43 -6.99
#